data_AF-A0A833AQN4-F1
#
_entry.id   AF-A0A833AQN4-F1
#
_cell.length_a   1.000
_cell.length_b   1.000
_cell.length_c   1.000
_cell.angle_alpha   90.00
_cell.angle_beta   90.00
_cell.angle_gamma   90.00
#
_symmetry.space_group_name_H-M   'P 1'
#
loop_
_entity.id
_entity.type
_entity.pdbx_description
1 polymer ?
#
loop_
_entity_poly.entity_id
_entity_poly.type
_entity_poly.pdbx_seq_one_letter_code
_entity_poly.pdbx_strand_id
1 'polypeptide(L)'
;RFDIGAEKLVAGEKGLQEFEFVLADSSVVQAAARIDGKHVILPLQQGQVVKAVRYAWKNGSGASLFNSAGLPASTFSILVK
;
A
#
# COMPACT_ATOMS: atom_id res chain seq x y z
N ARG A 1 -6.33 -0.55 -12.53
CA ARG A 1 -7.48 0.30 -12.14
C ARG A 1 -8.56 -0.62 -11.59
N PHE A 2 -9.01 -0.44 -10.35
CA PHE A 2 -9.80 -1.44 -9.61
C PHE A 2 -11.12 -0.86 -9.02
N ASP A 3 -11.54 0.26 -9.56
CA ASP A 3 -12.58 1.15 -9.05
C ASP A 3 -13.85 1.15 -9.92
N ILE A 4 -14.14 0.06 -10.64
CA ILE A 4 -15.43 -0.05 -11.34
C ILE A 4 -16.54 -0.15 -10.28
N GLY A 5 -17.20 0.98 -10.01
CA GLY A 5 -18.34 1.09 -9.09
C GLY A 5 -18.02 1.21 -7.61
N ALA A 6 -16.74 1.33 -7.23
CA ALA A 6 -16.32 1.38 -5.82
C ALA A 6 -15.58 2.68 -5.51
N GLU A 7 -16.23 3.57 -4.77
CA GLU A 7 -15.70 4.91 -4.48
C GLU A 7 -14.84 4.98 -3.21
N LYS A 8 -14.75 3.91 -2.41
CA LYS A 8 -14.04 3.93 -1.13
C LYS A 8 -13.02 2.79 -1.05
N LEU A 9 -11.97 3.02 -0.27
CA LEU A 9 -11.00 1.99 0.09
C LEU A 9 -11.38 1.37 1.42
N VAL A 10 -11.12 0.08 1.56
CA VAL A 10 -11.42 -0.73 2.75
C VAL A 10 -10.20 -1.58 3.10
N ALA A 11 -9.90 -1.69 4.39
CA ALA A 11 -8.84 -2.57 4.88
C ALA A 11 -9.38 -4.00 5.07
N GLY A 12 -8.54 -5.01 4.88
CA GLY A 12 -8.87 -6.39 5.20
C GLY A 12 -9.09 -6.59 6.70
N GLU A 13 -9.54 -7.79 7.09
CA GLU A 13 -9.88 -8.13 8.48
C GLU A 13 -8.76 -7.89 9.49
N LYS A 14 -7.51 -8.09 9.04
CA LYS A 14 -6.29 -7.88 9.84
C LYS A 14 -5.68 -6.47 9.67
N GLY A 15 -6.42 -5.54 9.06
CA GLY A 15 -5.95 -4.21 8.71
C GLY A 15 -5.11 -4.17 7.43
N LEU A 16 -4.58 -2.98 7.12
CA LEU A 16 -3.66 -2.77 6.00
C LEU A 16 -2.29 -3.37 6.30
N GLN A 17 -1.80 -4.17 5.37
CA GLN A 17 -0.55 -4.94 5.45
C GLN A 17 0.17 -4.97 4.10
N GLU A 18 1.40 -5.46 4.10
CA GLU A 18 2.20 -5.67 2.88
C GLU A 18 2.51 -4.38 2.11
N PHE A 19 2.57 -3.25 2.80
CA PHE A 19 3.14 -2.00 2.30
C PHE A 19 4.61 -1.90 2.68
N GLU A 20 5.45 -1.56 1.72
CA GLU A 20 6.90 -1.47 1.93
C GLU A 20 7.46 -0.22 1.24
N PHE A 21 8.38 0.45 1.92
CA PHE A 21 9.20 1.50 1.35
C PHE A 21 10.48 0.90 0.76
N VAL A 22 10.80 1.31 -0.46
CA VAL A 22 12.11 1.12 -1.07
C VAL A 22 12.89 2.41 -0.84
N LEU A 23 13.94 2.34 -0.02
CA LEU A 23 14.78 3.46 0.37
C LEU A 23 15.85 3.76 -0.68
N ALA A 24 16.50 4.91 -0.55
CA ALA A 24 17.51 5.38 -1.50
C ALA A 24 18.73 4.46 -1.63
N ASP A 25 19.06 3.77 -0.54
CA ASP A 25 20.12 2.77 -0.40
C ASP A 25 19.71 1.37 -0.93
N SER A 26 18.52 1.26 -1.52
CA SER A 26 17.89 0.01 -1.98
C SER A 26 17.40 -0.92 -0.86
N SER A 27 17.44 -0.48 0.40
CA SER A 27 16.83 -1.21 1.50
C SER A 27 15.31 -1.21 1.38
N VAL A 28 14.68 -2.32 1.76
CA VAL A 28 13.22 -2.42 1.82
C VAL A 28 12.81 -2.50 3.28
N VAL A 29 11.92 -1.60 3.70
CA VAL A 29 11.39 -1.57 5.06
C VAL A 29 9.87 -1.62 5.03
N GLN A 30 9.27 -2.30 6.01
CA GLN A 30 7.82 -2.34 6.16
C GLN A 30 7.29 -0.95 6.52
N ALA A 31 6.18 -0.56 5.89
CA ALA A 31 5.53 0.71 6.11
C ALA A 31 4.18 0.52 6.81
N ALA A 32 3.90 1.36 7.80
CA ALA A 32 2.53 1.52 8.28
C ALA A 32 1.68 2.15 7.17
N ALA A 33 0.40 1.81 7.12
CA ALA A 33 -0.52 2.38 6.14
C ALA A 33 -1.89 2.61 6.79
N ARG A 34 -2.53 3.72 6.42
CA ARG A 34 -3.91 4.04 6.83
C ARG A 34 -4.73 4.50 5.64
N ILE A 35 -6.03 4.23 5.66
CA ILE A 35 -6.96 4.74 4.65
C ILE A 35 -7.43 6.14 5.07
N ASP A 36 -7.44 7.05 4.12
CA ASP A 36 -7.96 8.41 4.25
C ASP A 36 -8.85 8.73 3.04
N GLY A 37 -10.15 8.41 3.17
CA GLY A 37 -11.11 8.48 2.07
C GLY A 37 -10.76 7.55 0.91
N LYS A 38 -10.25 8.14 -0.18
CA LYS A 38 -9.83 7.44 -1.41
C LYS A 38 -8.31 7.22 -1.50
N HIS A 39 -7.57 7.62 -0.47
CA HIS A 39 -6.11 7.56 -0.44
C HIS A 39 -5.63 6.57 0.62
N VAL A 40 -4.45 5.99 0.37
CA VAL A 40 -3.69 5.29 1.39
C VAL A 40 -2.52 6.19 1.78
N ILE A 41 -2.43 6.52 3.06
CA ILE A 41 -1.39 7.36 3.62
C ILE A 41 -0.36 6.45 4.31
N LEU A 42 0.90 6.58 3.90
CA LEU A 42 2.02 5.89 4.52
C LEU A 42 2.89 6.94 5.23
N PRO A 43 2.89 6.99 6.56
CA PRO A 43 3.72 7.96 7.28
C PRO A 43 5.21 7.62 7.12
N LEU A 44 6.01 8.63 6.84
CA LEU A 44 7.46 8.55 6.76
C LEU A 44 8.09 8.92 8.10
N GLN A 45 9.18 8.22 8.46
CA GLN A 45 10.02 8.68 9.56
C GLN A 45 10.93 9.82 9.08
N GLN A 46 11.19 10.77 9.97
CA GLN A 46 12.06 11.91 9.67
C GLN A 46 13.46 11.41 9.25
N GLY A 47 13.92 11.85 8.07
CA GLY A 47 15.21 11.44 7.50
C GLY A 47 15.16 10.23 6.56
N GLN A 48 14.01 9.56 6.39
CA GLN A 48 13.87 8.52 5.38
C GLN A 48 13.77 9.12 3.98
N VAL A 49 14.68 8.71 3.09
CA VAL A 49 14.61 9.01 1.65
C VAL A 49 14.01 7.81 0.93
N VAL A 50 12.71 7.88 0.65
CA VAL A 50 11.97 6.82 -0.05
C VAL A 50 12.01 7.07 -1.56
N LYS A 51 12.43 6.07 -2.33
CA LYS A 51 12.41 6.07 -3.80
C LYS A 51 11.15 5.44 -4.38
N ALA A 52 10.59 4.45 -3.72
CA ALA A 52 9.38 3.78 -4.18
C ALA A 52 8.55 3.23 -3.02
N VAL A 53 7.26 3.05 -3.26
CA VAL A 53 6.34 2.32 -2.41
C VAL A 53 5.85 1.11 -3.17
N ARG A 54 5.84 -0.06 -2.55
CA ARG A 54 5.30 -1.29 -3.15
C ARG A 54 4.29 -1.95 -2.23
N TYR A 55 3.35 -2.67 -2.83
CA TYR A 55 2.25 -3.35 -2.16
C TYR A 55 2.11 -4.79 -2.63
N ALA A 56 2.03 -5.74 -1.69
CA ALA A 56 1.87 -7.17 -1.96
C ALA A 56 2.98 -7.77 -2.86
N TRP A 57 4.25 -7.44 -2.58
CA TRP A 57 5.43 -7.86 -3.36
C TRP A 57 6.03 -9.21 -2.94
N LYS A 58 5.62 -9.77 -1.79
CA LYS A 58 6.13 -11.06 -1.30
C LYS A 58 5.43 -12.24 -1.98
N ASN A 59 6.15 -13.35 -2.12
CA ASN A 59 5.58 -14.63 -2.54
C ASN A 59 4.55 -15.09 -1.50
N GLY A 60 3.34 -15.43 -1.94
CA GLY A 60 2.23 -15.77 -1.05
C GLY A 60 1.65 -14.58 -0.29
N SER A 61 1.90 -13.33 -0.75
CA SER A 61 1.30 -12.15 -0.14
C SER A 61 -0.23 -12.20 -0.21
N GLY A 62 -0.87 -11.81 0.89
CA GLY A 62 -2.31 -11.67 0.99
C GLY A 62 -2.75 -10.24 0.67
N ALA A 63 -3.89 -10.11 -0.03
CA ALA A 63 -4.49 -8.80 -0.22
C ALA A 63 -5.01 -8.24 1.11
N SER A 64 -4.63 -7.00 1.42
CA SER A 64 -5.06 -6.28 2.61
C SER A 64 -5.77 -4.95 2.28
N LEU A 65 -5.67 -4.49 1.04
CA LEU A 65 -6.35 -3.31 0.51
C LEU A 65 -7.45 -3.75 -0.46
N PHE A 66 -8.66 -3.28 -0.21
CA PHE A 66 -9.85 -3.59 -0.99
C PHE A 66 -10.57 -2.32 -1.40
N ASN A 67 -11.42 -2.43 -2.41
CA ASN A 67 -12.42 -1.40 -2.69
C ASN A 67 -13.70 -1.67 -1.88
N SER A 68 -14.67 -0.75 -1.92
CA SER A 68 -15.95 -0.90 -1.22
C SER A 68 -16.84 -2.04 -1.73
N ALA A 69 -16.50 -2.66 -2.87
CA ALA A 69 -17.17 -3.86 -3.38
C ALA A 69 -16.51 -5.16 -2.89
N GLY A 70 -15.57 -5.09 -1.93
CA GLY A 70 -14.89 -6.27 -1.35
C GLY A 70 -13.83 -6.88 -2.25
N LEU A 71 -13.48 -6.13 -3.28
CA LEU A 71 -12.70 -6.59 -4.41
C LEU A 71 -11.22 -6.23 -4.03
N PRO A 72 -10.18 -7.06 -4.28
CA PRO A 72 -8.81 -6.79 -3.83
C PRO A 72 -8.00 -5.89 -4.78
N ALA A 73 -7.19 -4.99 -4.23
CA ALA A 73 -6.19 -4.26 -4.99
C ALA A 73 -5.11 -5.21 -5.53
N SER A 74 -4.74 -5.05 -6.80
CA SER A 74 -3.61 -5.77 -7.38
C SER A 74 -2.29 -5.30 -6.78
N THR A 75 -1.33 -6.20 -6.74
CA THR A 75 0.10 -5.93 -6.52
C THR A 75 0.55 -4.72 -7.37
N PHE A 76 1.02 -3.64 -6.75
CA PHE A 76 1.64 -2.49 -7.45
C PHE A 76 2.97 -1.99 -6.83
N SER A 77 3.74 -1.24 -7.62
CA SER A 77 4.91 -0.46 -7.18
C SER A 77 4.86 0.93 -7.82
N ILE A 78 5.09 1.97 -7.03
CA ILE A 78 4.99 3.38 -7.43
C ILE A 78 6.28 4.10 -7.03
N LEU A 79 6.87 4.86 -7.95
CA LEU A 79 8.01 5.71 -7.67
C LEU A 79 7.57 6.99 -6.95
N VAL A 80 8.34 7.37 -5.92
CA VAL A 80 8.19 8.65 -5.22
C VAL A 80 9.12 9.64 -5.92
N LYS A 81 8.55 10.76 -6.39
CA LYS A 81 9.28 11.85 -7.06
C LYS A 81 9.49 13.02 -6.10
#